data_AF-A0A6F9CX84-F1
#
_entry.id   AF-A0A6F9CX84-F1
#
_cell.length_a   1.000
_cell.length_b   1.000
_cell.length_c   1.000
_cell.angle_alpha   90.00
_cell.angle_beta   90.00
_cell.angle_gamma   90.00
#
_symmetry.space_group_name_H-M   'P 1'
#
loop_
_entity.id
_entity.type
_entity.pdbx_description
1 polymer ?
#
loop_
_entity_poly.entity_id
_entity_poly.type
_entity_poly.pdbx_seq_one_letter_code
_entity_poly.pdbx_strand_id
1 'polypeptide(L)'
;CLCDAQQIGDGYRCYGNLIERLVELDREGTHKGKLSGAIMLFVRGCMLTMSQRGPFTAFIPLLKVPLAGVSDESVCQRYLVRGQYLYKSLDGTDVYTASGLQLRFKPNKQDIPAANGVIHIIDQPIIPRNILSDSPKDE
;
A
#
# COMPACT_ATOMS: atom_id res chain seq x y z
N CYS A 1 3.19 21.56 15.11
CA CYS A 1 2.98 20.24 15.72
C CYS A 1 4.29 19.77 16.36
N LEU A 2 4.27 19.13 17.53
CA LEU A 2 5.44 18.45 18.11
C LEU A 2 5.16 16.94 18.03
N CYS A 3 6.00 16.20 17.32
CA CYS A 3 5.82 14.76 17.08
C CYS A 3 6.76 13.93 17.94
N ASP A 4 6.35 12.69 18.22
CA ASP A 4 7.20 11.73 18.92
C ASP A 4 8.42 11.34 18.07
N ALA A 5 9.46 10.80 18.69
CA ALA A 5 10.76 10.51 18.06
C ALA A 5 10.68 9.59 16.81
N GLN A 6 9.62 8.80 16.67
CA GLN A 6 9.42 7.86 15.57
C GLN A 6 8.36 8.32 14.56
N GLN A 7 7.83 9.54 14.73
CA GLN A 7 6.81 10.11 13.87
C GLN A 7 7.39 11.22 12.99
N ILE A 8 6.76 11.44 11.84
CA ILE A 8 7.03 12.60 10.99
C ILE A 8 5.86 13.56 11.04
N GLY A 9 6.10 14.85 10.86
CA GLY A 9 5.03 15.86 10.84
C GLY A 9 5.04 16.70 9.57
N ASP A 10 3.86 17.16 9.17
CA ASP A 10 3.68 18.14 8.09
C ASP A 10 3.48 19.58 8.61
N GLY A 11 3.74 19.80 9.89
CA GLY A 11 3.47 21.06 10.60
C GLY A 11 2.10 21.10 11.30
N TYR A 12 1.12 20.34 10.81
CA TYR A 12 -0.25 20.30 11.31
C TYR A 12 -0.57 19.02 12.09
N ARG A 13 -0.09 17.87 11.61
CA ARG A 13 -0.32 16.54 12.20
C ARG A 13 0.98 15.74 12.25
N CYS A 14 0.96 14.69 13.07
CA CYS A 14 2.02 13.69 13.14
C CYS A 14 1.54 12.38 12.52
N TYR A 15 2.41 11.73 11.78
CA TYR A 15 2.16 10.47 11.11
C TYR A 15 3.08 9.41 11.69
N GLY A 16 2.48 8.30 12.09
CA GLY A 16 3.16 7.09 12.52
C GLY A 16 3.71 6.27 11.36
N ASN A 17 4.08 5.02 11.65
CA ASN A 17 4.55 4.08 10.63
C ASN A 17 3.43 3.71 9.63
N LEU A 18 3.78 2.95 8.59
CA LEU A 18 2.84 2.57 7.53
C LEU A 18 1.60 1.80 8.03
N ILE A 19 1.72 0.95 9.06
CA ILE A 19 0.57 0.25 9.65
C ILE A 19 -0.33 1.23 10.41
N GLU A 20 0.25 2.07 11.26
CA GLU A 20 -0.50 3.08 12.02
C GLU A 20 -1.22 4.05 11.08
N ARG A 21 -0.52 4.51 10.03
CA ARG A 21 -1.10 5.38 9.01
C ARG A 21 -2.23 4.70 8.26
N LEU A 22 -2.09 3.42 7.95
CA LEU A 22 -3.14 2.65 7.27
C LEU A 22 -4.41 2.52 8.14
N VAL A 23 -4.25 2.25 9.44
CA VAL A 23 -5.36 2.19 10.40
C VAL A 23 -6.04 3.56 10.54
N GLU A 24 -5.27 4.65 10.58
CA GLU A 24 -5.82 6.01 10.63
C GLU A 24 -6.70 6.32 9.41
N LEU A 25 -6.23 5.97 8.20
CA LEU A 25 -6.98 6.17 6.95
C LEU A 25 -8.30 5.39 6.90
N ASP A 26 -8.37 4.21 7.51
CA ASP A 26 -9.62 3.43 7.58
C ASP A 26 -10.58 3.94 8.66
N ARG A 27 -10.08 4.66 9.65
CA ARG A 27 -10.89 5.21 10.74
C ARG A 27 -11.62 6.49 10.34
N GLU A 28 -10.99 7.34 9.53
CA GLU A 28 -11.51 8.68 9.21
C GLU A 28 -11.18 9.16 7.78
N GLY A 29 -11.80 10.28 7.40
CA GLY A 29 -11.58 10.90 6.09
C GLY A 29 -12.13 10.10 4.91
N THR A 30 -11.49 10.25 3.75
CA THR A 30 -11.97 9.73 2.45
C THR A 30 -11.98 8.20 2.37
N HIS A 31 -11.11 7.53 3.13
CA HIS A 31 -10.91 6.08 3.09
C HIS A 31 -11.59 5.33 4.24
N LYS A 32 -12.39 6.03 5.06
CA LYS A 32 -13.09 5.45 6.19
C LYS A 32 -13.89 4.18 5.83
N GLY A 33 -13.57 3.05 6.47
CA GLY A 33 -14.21 1.75 6.28
C GLY A 33 -14.01 1.12 4.90
N LYS A 34 -13.01 1.56 4.13
CA LYS A 34 -12.70 1.05 2.78
C LYS A 34 -11.41 0.24 2.73
N LEU A 35 -10.67 0.18 3.83
CA LEU A 35 -9.34 -0.43 3.92
C LEU A 35 -9.28 -1.57 4.95
N SER A 36 -10.38 -1.89 5.64
CA SER A 36 -10.40 -2.89 6.72
C SER A 36 -9.84 -4.26 6.27
N GLY A 37 -10.18 -4.71 5.05
CA GLY A 37 -9.64 -5.93 4.47
C GLY A 37 -8.17 -5.83 4.08
N ALA A 38 -7.73 -4.66 3.62
CA ALA A 38 -6.32 -4.39 3.36
C ALA A 38 -5.52 -4.42 4.66
N ILE A 39 -5.99 -3.76 5.73
CA ILE A 39 -5.37 -3.80 7.05
C ILE A 39 -5.16 -5.24 7.49
N MET A 40 -6.18 -6.10 7.42
CA MET A 40 -6.04 -7.51 7.78
C MET A 40 -4.96 -8.22 6.95
N LEU A 41 -4.93 -7.97 5.63
CA LEU A 41 -3.93 -8.57 4.74
C LEU A 41 -2.49 -8.14 5.11
N PHE A 42 -2.27 -6.85 5.35
CA PHE A 42 -0.93 -6.32 5.67
C PHE A 42 -0.51 -6.57 7.09
N VAL A 43 -1.42 -6.58 8.07
CA VAL A 43 -1.08 -6.97 9.44
C VAL A 43 -0.64 -8.43 9.46
N ARG A 44 -1.33 -9.32 8.73
CA ARG A 44 -0.96 -10.74 8.69
C ARG A 44 0.34 -11.01 7.95
N GLY A 45 0.56 -10.38 6.78
CA GLY A 45 1.74 -10.64 5.94
C GLY A 45 2.94 -9.72 6.13
N CYS A 46 2.73 -8.53 6.73
CA CYS A 46 3.69 -7.43 6.65
C CYS A 46 3.89 -6.62 7.93
N MET A 47 3.25 -6.97 9.04
CA MET A 47 3.25 -6.14 10.26
C MET A 47 4.65 -5.70 10.69
N LEU A 48 5.58 -6.63 10.88
CA LEU A 48 6.94 -6.28 11.32
C LEU A 48 7.68 -5.40 10.30
N THR A 49 7.58 -5.73 9.01
CA THR A 49 8.24 -4.96 7.94
C THR A 49 7.69 -3.54 7.87
N MET A 50 6.37 -3.38 7.84
CA MET A 50 5.71 -2.07 7.70
C MET A 50 5.69 -1.24 8.99
N SER A 51 5.88 -1.86 10.16
CA SER A 51 5.92 -1.11 11.42
C SER A 51 7.33 -0.64 11.79
N GLN A 52 8.38 -1.39 11.38
CA GLN A 52 9.74 -1.18 11.92
C GLN A 52 10.81 -0.89 10.86
N ARG A 53 10.58 -1.22 9.58
CA ARG A 53 11.59 -1.07 8.52
C ARG A 53 11.19 0.01 7.54
N GLY A 54 12.13 0.44 6.71
CA GLY A 54 11.85 1.39 5.65
C GLY A 54 13.10 2.12 5.16
N PRO A 55 12.93 3.08 4.24
CA PRO A 55 11.63 3.54 3.76
C PRO A 55 11.02 2.64 2.67
N PHE A 56 9.69 2.61 2.59
CA PHE A 56 8.95 1.88 1.54
C PHE A 56 7.97 2.77 0.78
N THR A 57 7.58 2.30 -0.39
CA THR A 57 6.42 2.75 -1.14
C THR A 57 5.40 1.62 -1.12
N ALA A 58 4.29 1.83 -0.41
CA ALA A 58 3.26 0.83 -0.19
C ALA A 58 2.06 1.07 -1.10
N PHE A 59 1.67 0.04 -1.86
CA PHE A 59 0.50 0.09 -2.72
C PHE A 59 -0.65 -0.64 -2.04
N ILE A 60 -1.62 0.12 -1.54
CA ILE A 60 -2.68 -0.41 -0.69
C ILE A 60 -3.99 -0.44 -1.51
N PRO A 61 -4.55 -1.61 -1.80
CA PRO A 61 -5.82 -1.70 -2.49
C PRO A 61 -6.99 -1.33 -1.59
N LEU A 62 -8.02 -0.72 -2.16
CA LEU A 62 -9.32 -0.55 -1.52
C LEU A 62 -9.97 -1.92 -1.33
N LEU A 63 -9.85 -2.47 -0.11
CA LEU A 63 -10.40 -3.78 0.25
C LEU A 63 -11.13 -3.67 1.60
N LYS A 64 -12.40 -4.08 1.62
CA LYS A 64 -13.19 -4.24 2.84
C LYS A 64 -13.05 -5.64 3.46
N VAL A 65 -12.73 -6.63 2.64
CA VAL A 65 -12.53 -8.03 3.04
C VAL A 65 -11.15 -8.47 2.51
N PRO A 66 -10.35 -9.21 3.29
CA PRO A 66 -9.04 -9.67 2.83
C PRO A 66 -9.17 -10.63 1.63
N LEU A 67 -8.16 -10.63 0.76
CA LEU A 67 -8.13 -11.52 -0.40
C LEU A 67 -7.96 -12.98 0.03
N ALA A 68 -8.78 -13.88 -0.54
CA ALA A 68 -8.58 -15.31 -0.41
C ALA A 68 -7.42 -15.79 -1.32
N GLY A 69 -6.73 -16.85 -0.90
CA GLY A 69 -5.70 -17.50 -1.72
C GLY A 69 -4.37 -16.73 -1.87
N VAL A 70 -4.16 -15.66 -1.11
CA VAL A 70 -2.87 -14.96 -1.01
C VAL A 70 -2.13 -15.43 0.23
N SER A 71 -0.91 -15.94 0.06
CA SER A 71 -0.05 -16.30 1.20
C SER A 71 0.58 -15.04 1.81
N ASP A 72 0.73 -15.07 3.12
CA ASP A 72 1.17 -13.93 3.94
C ASP A 72 2.58 -13.48 3.58
N GLU A 73 3.45 -14.43 3.29
CA GLU A 73 4.85 -14.20 2.89
C GLU A 73 4.94 -13.40 1.59
N SER A 74 3.96 -13.56 0.70
CA SER A 74 3.96 -12.91 -0.61
C SER A 74 3.43 -11.47 -0.59
N VAL A 75 2.73 -11.06 0.47
CA VAL A 75 2.06 -9.75 0.55
C VAL A 75 3.08 -8.63 0.42
N CYS A 76 4.13 -8.65 1.23
CA CYS A 76 5.15 -7.61 1.23
C CYS A 76 5.89 -7.53 -0.09
N GLN A 77 6.23 -8.69 -0.65
CA GLN A 77 6.97 -8.74 -1.90
C GLN A 77 6.17 -8.19 -3.08
N ARG A 78 4.83 -8.26 -2.99
CA ARG A 78 3.92 -7.84 -4.05
C ARG A 78 3.47 -6.39 -3.92
N TYR A 79 3.28 -5.91 -2.71
CA TYR A 79 2.64 -4.61 -2.47
C TYR A 79 3.60 -3.54 -1.94
N LEU A 80 4.84 -3.91 -1.56
CA LEU A 80 5.86 -2.95 -1.15
C LEU A 80 6.99 -2.87 -2.18
N VAL A 81 7.42 -1.64 -2.42
CA VAL A 81 8.65 -1.31 -3.14
C VAL A 81 9.61 -0.65 -2.16
N ARG A 82 10.90 -1.01 -2.22
CA ARG A 82 11.94 -0.37 -1.39
C ARG A 82 12.23 1.04 -1.90
N GLY A 83 12.33 2.02 -0.99
CA GLY A 83 12.52 3.43 -1.32
C GLY A 83 11.19 4.21 -1.31
N GLN A 84 11.28 5.54 -1.38
CA GLN A 84 10.12 6.44 -1.40
C GLN A 84 9.94 7.00 -2.80
N TYR A 85 8.89 6.57 -3.49
CA TYR A 85 8.53 7.05 -4.81
C TYR A 85 7.25 7.84 -4.72
N LEU A 86 7.37 9.15 -4.89
CA LEU A 86 6.23 10.04 -5.01
C LEU A 86 5.58 9.84 -6.37
N TYR A 87 4.31 10.17 -6.46
CA TYR A 87 3.54 9.96 -7.68
C TYR A 87 4.18 10.61 -8.92
N LYS A 88 4.70 11.83 -8.76
CA LYS A 88 5.43 12.57 -9.83
C LYS A 88 6.66 11.82 -10.36
N SER A 89 7.30 11.00 -9.53
CA SER A 89 8.46 10.18 -9.91
C SER A 89 8.08 8.84 -10.54
N LEU A 90 6.82 8.44 -10.39
CA LEU A 90 6.28 7.19 -10.93
C LEU A 90 5.69 7.36 -12.34
N ASP A 91 5.41 8.59 -12.76
CA ASP A 91 4.89 8.88 -14.09
C ASP A 91 5.91 8.50 -15.17
N GLY A 92 5.50 7.67 -16.12
CA GLY A 92 6.36 7.15 -17.19
C GLY A 92 7.48 6.20 -16.75
N THR A 93 7.54 5.79 -15.46
CA THR A 93 8.61 4.95 -14.93
C THR A 93 8.12 3.54 -14.61
N ASP A 94 8.82 2.54 -15.12
CA ASP A 94 8.57 1.14 -14.77
C ASP A 94 9.15 0.83 -13.38
N VAL A 95 8.26 0.53 -12.44
CA VAL A 95 8.66 0.12 -11.08
C VAL A 95 8.32 -1.34 -10.85
N TYR A 96 9.28 -2.06 -10.29
CA TYR A 96 9.15 -3.48 -10.02
C TYR A 96 9.08 -3.75 -8.52
N THR A 97 8.15 -4.61 -8.14
CA THR A 97 8.06 -5.12 -6.77
C THR A 97 9.12 -6.20 -6.54
N ALA A 98 9.35 -6.58 -5.27
CA ALA A 98 10.29 -7.66 -4.96
C ALA A 98 9.83 -9.03 -5.52
N SER A 99 8.54 -9.20 -5.83
CA SER A 99 8.02 -10.36 -6.56
C SER A 99 8.24 -10.30 -8.08
N GLY A 100 8.96 -9.30 -8.59
CA GLY A 100 9.22 -9.08 -10.01
C GLY A 100 8.03 -8.53 -10.80
N LEU A 101 6.98 -8.08 -10.12
CA LEU A 101 5.82 -7.53 -10.82
C LEU A 101 6.08 -6.09 -11.24
N GLN A 102 5.87 -5.80 -12.52
CA GLN A 102 5.84 -4.43 -13.04
C GLN A 102 4.54 -3.73 -12.65
N LEU A 103 4.65 -2.59 -11.97
CA LEU A 103 3.55 -1.69 -11.65
C LEU A 103 3.50 -0.58 -12.70
N ARG A 104 2.28 -0.28 -13.19
CA ARG A 104 2.01 0.86 -14.08
C ARG A 104 1.09 1.84 -13.38
N PHE A 105 1.45 3.12 -13.41
CA PHE A 105 0.76 4.17 -12.67
C PHE A 105 -0.07 5.06 -13.59
N LYS A 106 -1.26 5.45 -13.14
CA LYS A 106 -2.14 6.41 -13.83
C LYS A 106 -2.09 7.78 -13.16
N PRO A 107 -1.96 8.88 -13.92
CA PRO A 107 -1.78 10.23 -13.38
C PRO A 107 -2.84 10.60 -12.35
N ASN A 108 -2.49 11.49 -11.41
CA ASN A 108 -3.37 12.06 -10.36
C ASN A 108 -3.73 11.16 -9.18
N LYS A 109 -2.82 10.30 -8.70
CA LYS A 109 -2.97 9.65 -7.38
C LYS A 109 -2.29 10.49 -6.28
N GLN A 110 -2.79 10.36 -5.05
CA GLN A 110 -2.31 11.13 -3.90
C GLN A 110 -1.16 10.43 -3.18
N ASP A 111 -0.10 11.18 -2.88
CA ASP A 111 0.99 10.76 -1.98
C ASP A 111 0.53 10.86 -0.53
N ILE A 112 0.47 9.73 0.19
CA ILE A 112 0.09 9.73 1.62
C ILE A 112 1.32 9.44 2.48
N PRO A 113 1.81 10.40 3.28
CA PRO A 113 3.03 10.22 4.06
C PRO A 113 2.82 9.29 5.27
N ALA A 114 3.88 8.56 5.61
CA ALA A 114 4.06 7.79 6.85
C ALA A 114 5.53 7.89 7.30
N ALA A 115 5.81 7.65 8.58
CA ALA A 115 7.15 7.84 9.16
C ALA A 115 8.25 7.00 8.51
N ASN A 116 7.88 5.85 7.95
CA ASN A 116 8.79 4.92 7.27
C ASN A 116 8.40 4.69 5.80
N GLY A 117 7.74 5.65 5.15
CA GLY A 117 7.45 5.56 3.73
C GLY A 117 6.31 6.42 3.20
N VAL A 118 5.80 6.03 2.03
CA VAL A 118 4.64 6.63 1.38
C VAL A 118 3.63 5.55 1.02
N ILE A 119 2.34 5.87 1.16
CA ILE A 119 1.21 5.03 0.76
C ILE A 119 0.59 5.59 -0.51
N HIS A 120 0.35 4.70 -1.47
CA HIS A 120 -0.47 4.93 -2.65
C HIS A 120 -1.70 4.03 -2.58
N ILE A 121 -2.90 4.63 -2.56
CA ILE A 121 -4.15 3.88 -2.62
C ILE A 121 -4.46 3.47 -4.07
N ILE A 122 -4.62 2.18 -4.31
CA ILE A 122 -4.98 1.61 -5.61
C ILE A 122 -6.42 1.08 -5.58
N ASP A 123 -7.11 1.16 -6.71
CA ASP A 123 -8.56 0.86 -6.75
C ASP A 123 -8.83 -0.64 -6.77
N GLN A 124 -7.84 -1.45 -7.19
CA GLN A 124 -7.95 -2.89 -7.32
C GLN A 124 -6.71 -3.58 -6.73
N PRO A 125 -6.88 -4.79 -6.16
CA PRO A 125 -5.78 -5.60 -5.69
C PRO A 125 -4.86 -6.02 -6.82
N ILE A 126 -3.61 -6.29 -6.46
CA ILE A 126 -2.62 -6.86 -7.36
C ILE A 126 -2.80 -8.38 -7.34
N ILE A 127 -3.58 -8.88 -8.30
CA ILE A 127 -3.90 -10.30 -8.43
C ILE A 127 -2.82 -10.98 -9.30
N PRO A 128 -2.30 -12.16 -8.92
CA PRO A 128 -1.39 -12.90 -9.79
C PRO A 128 -2.14 -13.33 -11.05
N ARG A 129 -1.50 -13.27 -12.22
CA ARG A 129 -2.12 -13.64 -13.51
C ARG A 129 -2.76 -15.03 -13.50
N ASN A 130 -2.31 -15.95 -12.65
CA ASN A 130 -2.84 -17.31 -12.51
C ASN A 130 -4.22 -17.41 -11.82
N ILE A 131 -4.77 -16.32 -11.27
CA ILE A 131 -6.14 -16.29 -10.71
C ILE A 131 -7.14 -15.66 -11.71
N LEU A 132 -6.65 -15.08 -12.81
CA LEU A 132 -7.51 -14.85 -13.98
C LEU A 132 -7.70 -16.21 -14.64
N SER A 133 -8.69 -16.98 -14.19
CA SER A 133 -9.31 -17.97 -15.05
C SER A 133 -9.72 -17.20 -16.31
N ASP A 134 -9.18 -17.64 -17.45
CA ASP A 134 -9.49 -17.16 -18.79
C ASP A 134 -10.99 -16.81 -18.83
N SER A 135 -11.31 -15.52 -18.86
CA SER A 135 -12.69 -15.12 -19.12
C SER A 135 -12.98 -15.61 -20.53
N PRO A 136 -14.08 -16.34 -20.79
CA PRO A 136 -14.39 -16.78 -22.14
C PRO A 136 -14.33 -15.55 -23.05
N LYS A 137 -13.55 -15.64 -24.12
CA LYS A 137 -13.74 -14.73 -25.24
C LYS A 137 -15.11 -15.07 -25.79
N ASP A 138 -16.09 -14.24 -25.49
CA ASP A 138 -17.38 -14.30 -26.17
C ASP A 138 -17.12 -14.18 -27.68
N GLU A 139 -17.54 -15.21 -28.42
CA GLU A 139 -17.60 -15.25 -29.89
C GLU A 139 -18.83 -14.47 -30.38
#